data_AF-A0AAC8WK44-F1
#
_entry.id   AF-A0AAC8WK44-F1
#
_cell.length_a   1.000
_cell.length_b   1.000
_cell.length_c   1.000
_cell.angle_alpha   90.00
_cell.angle_beta   90.00
_cell.angle_gamma   90.00
#
_symmetry.space_group_name_H-M   'P 1'
#
loop_
_entity.id
_entity.type
_entity.pdbx_description
1 polymer ?
#
loop_
_entity_poly.entity_id
_entity_poly.type
_entity_poly.pdbx_seq_one_letter_code
_entity_poly.pdbx_strand_id
1 'polypeptide(L)' 'MKTLNEKTWQYEKHGIDGEVELFGVNIFDYKWEDTKEIAKECDFPIYKVVIDGKEHEFATGEVSNNVWCFYLPKE' A
#
# COMPACT_ATOMS: atom_id res chain seq x y z
N MET A 1 10.54 -24.74 -9.44
CA MET A 1 10.54 -23.30 -9.14
C MET A 1 9.32 -23.06 -8.28
N LYS A 2 9.48 -22.65 -7.03
CA LYS A 2 8.34 -22.42 -6.14
C LYS A 2 7.52 -21.28 -6.75
N THR A 3 6.29 -21.57 -7.15
CA THR A 3 5.30 -20.58 -7.56
C THR A 3 5.09 -19.67 -6.35
N LEU A 4 5.84 -18.56 -6.29
CA LEU A 4 5.49 -17.44 -5.45
C LEU A 4 4.17 -16.98 -6.03
N ASN A 5 3.06 -17.10 -5.29
CA ASN A 5 1.82 -16.45 -5.66
C ASN A 5 2.17 -15.02 -6.08
N GLU A 6 2.06 -14.74 -7.38
CA GLU A 6 2.33 -13.41 -7.91
C GLU A 6 1.20 -12.53 -7.36
N LYS A 7 1.39 -11.95 -6.17
CA LYS A 7 0.47 -10.94 -5.64
C LYS A 7 0.39 -9.85 -6.70
N THR A 8 -0.76 -9.76 -7.35
CA THR A 8 -1.04 -8.69 -8.31
C THR A 8 -1.48 -7.47 -7.53
N TRP A 9 -0.97 -6.31 -7.88
CA TRP A 9 -1.20 -5.07 -7.13
C TRP A 9 -2.22 -4.25 -7.89
N GLN A 10 -3.45 -4.21 -7.40
CA GLN A 10 -4.50 -3.47 -8.07
C GLN A 10 -4.61 -2.05 -7.50
N TYR A 11 -4.76 -1.07 -8.40
CA TYR A 11 -5.07 0.30 -8.01
C TYR A 11 -6.36 0.32 -7.18
N GLU A 12 -6.27 0.92 -6.01
CA GLU A 12 -7.40 1.15 -5.12
C GLU A 12 -7.84 2.61 -5.19
N LYS A 13 -6.93 3.52 -4.83
CA LYS A 13 -7.23 4.96 -4.80
C LYS A 13 -5.98 5.83 -4.82
N HIS A 14 -6.17 7.12 -5.06
CA HIS A 14 -5.18 8.15 -4.77
C HIS A 14 -5.78 9.17 -3.81
N GLY A 15 -4.92 9.94 -3.16
CA GLY A 15 -5.35 11.09 -2.37
C GLY A 15 -4.17 11.89 -1.84
N ILE A 16 -4.48 12.93 -1.09
CA ILE A 16 -3.49 13.89 -0.58
C ILE A 16 -2.92 13.35 0.74
N ASP A 17 -1.64 13.59 0.96
CA ASP A 17 -0.95 13.27 2.21
C ASP A 17 -1.77 13.70 3.44
N GLY A 18 -1.92 12.77 4.39
CA GLY A 18 -2.70 12.98 5.61
C GLY A 18 -4.22 12.82 5.48
N GLU A 19 -4.77 12.73 4.27
CA GLU A 19 -6.22 12.68 4.00
C GLU A 19 -6.60 11.48 3.11
N VAL A 20 -6.08 10.28 3.42
CA VAL A 20 -6.41 9.07 2.66
C VAL A 20 -7.00 7.99 3.56
N GLU A 21 -8.28 7.71 3.35
CA GLU A 21 -8.93 6.57 3.98
C GLU A 21 -8.60 5.26 3.23
N LEU A 22 -7.90 4.33 3.88
CA LEU A 22 -7.62 2.98 3.38
C LEU A 22 -8.03 1.98 4.47
N PHE A 23 -8.64 0.85 4.08
CA PHE A 23 -9.19 -0.14 5.02
C PHE A 23 -10.24 0.43 6.00
N GLY A 24 -10.90 1.55 5.64
CA GLY A 24 -11.91 2.21 6.48
C GLY A 24 -11.34 3.11 7.58
N VAL A 25 -10.04 3.38 7.57
CA VAL A 25 -9.36 4.31 8.48
C VAL A 25 -8.43 5.24 7.72
N ASN A 26 -8.05 6.38 8.27
CA ASN A 26 -7.00 7.19 7.67
C ASN A 26 -5.65 6.45 7.77
N ILE A 27 -5.04 6.13 6.64
CA ILE A 27 -3.83 5.31 6.60
C ILE A 27 -2.61 6.03 7.21
N PHE A 28 -2.60 7.36 7.15
CA PHE A 28 -1.51 8.19 7.69
C PHE A 28 -1.53 8.30 9.22
N ASP A 29 -2.66 7.97 9.88
CA ASP A 29 -2.72 7.89 11.35
C ASP A 29 -1.96 6.67 11.90
N TYR A 30 -1.59 5.72 11.03
CA TYR A 30 -0.90 4.50 11.42
C TYR A 30 0.56 4.51 10.95
N LYS A 31 1.41 3.83 11.73
CA LYS A 31 2.82 3.66 11.37
C LYS A 31 2.96 2.59 10.27
N TRP A 32 3.60 2.96 9.18
CA TRP A 32 3.94 2.05 8.09
C TRP A 32 5.30 1.40 8.36
N GLU A 33 5.36 0.09 8.16
CA GLU A 33 6.59 -0.68 8.19
C GLU A 33 7.02 -0.96 6.75
N ASP A 34 8.22 -0.50 6.39
CA ASP A 34 8.82 -0.78 5.09
C ASP A 34 9.22 -2.26 5.01
N THR A 35 8.63 -2.97 4.06
CA THR A 35 8.95 -4.39 3.82
C THR A 35 10.23 -4.56 3.01
N LYS A 36 10.77 -3.47 2.43
CA LYS A 36 11.87 -3.46 1.45
C LYS A 36 11.56 -4.20 0.15
N GLU A 37 10.29 -4.55 -0.07
CA GLU A 37 9.81 -5.15 -1.29
C GLU A 37 9.19 -4.07 -2.20
N ILE A 38 9.25 -4.29 -3.51
CA ILE A 38 8.69 -3.38 -4.52
C ILE A 38 7.66 -4.15 -5.33
N ALA A 39 6.47 -3.58 -5.46
CA ALA A 39 5.41 -4.06 -6.31
C ALA A 39 5.81 -3.86 -7.78
N LYS A 40 6.35 -4.90 -8.41
CA LYS A 40 6.89 -4.85 -9.79
C LYS A 40 5.90 -4.31 -10.84
N GLU A 41 4.60 -4.46 -10.61
CA GLU A 41 3.56 -3.99 -11.54
C GLU A 41 3.42 -2.46 -11.56
N CYS A 42 3.68 -1.81 -10.42
CA CYS A 42 3.47 -0.37 -10.24
C CYS A 42 4.75 0.38 -9.85
N ASP A 43 5.87 -0.34 -9.68
CA ASP A 43 7.17 0.17 -9.24
C ASP A 43 7.12 0.93 -7.90
N PHE A 44 6.16 0.58 -7.03
CA PHE A 44 5.98 1.22 -5.72
C PHE A 44 6.48 0.33 -4.58
N PRO A 45 7.08 0.92 -3.53
CA PRO A 45 7.44 0.19 -2.33
C PRO A 45 6.19 -0.36 -1.62
N ILE A 46 6.35 -1.57 -1.06
CA ILE A 46 5.31 -2.26 -0.31
C ILE A 46 5.49 -1.94 1.18
N TYR A 47 4.42 -1.48 1.79
CA TYR A 47 4.35 -1.20 3.21
C TYR A 47 3.37 -2.15 3.89
N LYS A 48 3.66 -2.39 5.16
CA LYS A 48 2.80 -3.12 6.08
C LYS A 48 2.30 -2.19 7.16
N VAL A 49 1.04 -2.32 7.53
CA VAL A 49 0.43 -1.55 8.62
C VAL A 49 -0.38 -2.49 9.50
N VAL A 50 -0.46 -2.17 10.78
CA VAL A 50 -1.31 -2.89 11.72
C VAL A 50 -2.49 -2.00 12.10
N ILE A 51 -3.68 -2.35 11.61
CA ILE A 51 -4.94 -1.64 11.87
C ILE A 51 -5.81 -2.56 12.71
N ASP A 52 -6.26 -2.09 13.88
CA ASP A 52 -7.06 -2.89 14.83
C ASP A 52 -6.45 -4.28 15.16
N GLY A 53 -5.12 -4.36 15.22
CA GLY A 53 -4.41 -5.62 15.48
C GLY A 53 -4.35 -6.59 14.29
N LYS A 54 -4.86 -6.19 13.12
CA LYS A 54 -4.75 -6.93 11.86
C LYS A 54 -3.67 -6.32 10.98
N GLU A 55 -2.88 -7.20 10.39
CA GLU A 55 -1.82 -6.81 9.48
C GLU A 55 -2.40 -6.64 8.07
N HIS A 56 -2.13 -5.48 7.47
CA HIS A 56 -2.52 -5.14 6.11
C HIS A 56 -1.28 -4.73 5.32
N GLU A 57 -1.23 -5.15 4.05
CA GLU A 57 -0.17 -4.81 3.11
C GLU A 57 -0.74 -3.94 1.99
N PHE A 58 0.01 -2.94 1.56
CA PHE A 58 -0.34 -2.07 0.44
C PHE A 58 0.92 -1.54 -0.23
N ALA A 59 0.89 -1.32 -1.53
CA ALA A 59 1.95 -0.64 -2.25
C ALA A 59 1.56 0.83 -2.44
N THR A 60 2.47 1.74 -2.10
CA THR A 60 2.21 3.18 -2.25
C THR A 60 3.45 3.96 -2.61
N GLY A 61 3.24 5.07 -3.31
CA GLY A 61 4.26 6.07 -3.55
C GLY A 61 3.65 7.42 -3.90
N GLU A 62 4.41 8.47 -3.62
CA GLU A 62 4.07 9.82 -4.01
C GLU A 62 4.25 9.97 -5.53
N VAL A 63 3.21 10.46 -6.21
CA VAL A 63 3.21 10.66 -7.66
C VAL A 63 3.33 12.13 -8.07
N SER A 64 2.81 13.08 -7.28
CA SER A 64 2.90 14.52 -7.56
C SER A 64 2.38 15.37 -6.40
N ASN A 65 3.09 16.41 -5.96
CA ASN A 65 2.58 17.43 -4.99
C ASN A 65 1.84 16.85 -3.78
N ASN A 66 2.45 15.92 -3.03
CA ASN A 66 1.81 15.23 -1.89
C ASN A 66 0.58 14.38 -2.27
N VAL A 67 0.38 14.07 -3.55
CA VAL A 67 -0.61 13.08 -3.99
C VAL A 67 0.07 11.72 -3.96
N TRP A 68 -0.51 10.82 -3.19
CA TRP A 68 -0.09 9.44 -3.04
C TRP A 68 -1.06 8.52 -3.77
N CYS A 69 -0.52 7.49 -4.42
CA CYS A 69 -1.29 6.41 -5.02
C CYS A 69 -1.18 5.15 -4.15
N PHE A 70 -2.29 4.43 -3.99
CA PHE A 70 -2.39 3.22 -3.17
C PHE A 70 -2.89 2.06 -3.99
N TYR A 71 -2.19 0.94 -3.86
CA TYR A 71 -2.48 -0.33 -4.51
C TYR A 71 -2.61 -1.41 -3.46
N LEU A 72 -3.65 -2.24 -3.58
CA LEU A 72 -3.87 -3.36 -2.68
C LEU A 72 -3.52 -4.68 -3.36
N PRO A 73 -3.01 -5.67 -2.59
CA PRO A 73 -2.75 -7.00 -3.12
C PRO A 73 -4.08 -7.67 -3.44
N LYS A 74 -4.20 -8.19 -4.67
CA LYS A 74 -5.33 -8.98 -5.12
C LYS A 74 -4.96 -10.46 -5.17
N GLU A 75 -5.79 -11.28 -4.54
CA GLU A 75 -5.74 -12.75 -4.63
C GLU A 75 -6.38 -13.28 -5.92
#